data_AF-A0A7X0GG02-F1
#
_entry.id   AF-A0A7X0GG02-F1
#
_cell.length_a   1.000
_cell.length_b   1.000
_cell.length_c   1.000
_cell.angle_alpha   90.00
_cell.angle_beta   90.00
_cell.angle_gamma   90.00
#
_symmetry.space_group_name_H-M   'P 1'
#
loop_
_entity.id
_entity.type
_entity.pdbx_description
1 polymer ?
#
loop_
_entity_poly.entity_id
_entity_poly.type
_entity_poly.pdbx_seq_one_letter_code
_entity_poly.pdbx_strand_id
1 'polypeptide(L)' 'MSELNDLPGSAVEPSAVEPHDAPWPDDTVSTGDAAVDLTLERLADIHSVAVAEHSVIYSEVHDSLLAALNADER' A
#
# COMPACT_ATOMS: atom_id res chain seq x y z
N MET A 1 -7.27 -40.09 -21.01
CA MET A 1 -8.35 -39.13 -21.33
C MET A 1 -9.30 -39.09 -20.16
N SER A 2 -9.94 -37.94 -19.98
CA SER A 2 -10.75 -37.48 -18.84
C SER A 2 -9.97 -36.77 -17.73
N GLU A 3 -10.21 -35.50 -17.40
CA GLU A 3 -10.81 -34.34 -18.07
C GLU A 3 -10.75 -33.17 -17.07
N LEU A 4 -10.59 -31.94 -17.59
CA LEU A 4 -11.12 -30.65 -17.07
C LEU A 4 -10.86 -30.32 -15.59
N ASN A 5 -9.90 -29.45 -15.25
CA ASN A 5 -10.00 -27.99 -15.41
C ASN A 5 -11.39 -27.43 -15.10
N ASP A 6 -11.70 -27.25 -13.81
CA ASP A 6 -12.46 -26.11 -13.30
C ASP A 6 -12.31 -26.06 -11.76
N LEU A 7 -11.32 -25.33 -11.25
CA LEU A 7 -11.41 -24.87 -9.87
C LEU A 7 -12.37 -23.68 -9.89
N PRO A 8 -13.55 -23.78 -9.26
CA PRO A 8 -14.47 -22.66 -9.22
C PRO A 8 -13.77 -21.51 -8.51
N GLY A 9 -13.97 -20.31 -9.06
CA GLY A 9 -13.18 -19.12 -8.83
C GLY A 9 -12.78 -18.89 -7.38
N SER A 10 -11.62 -18.25 -7.22
CA SER A 10 -11.23 -17.51 -6.02
C SER A 10 -12.33 -16.50 -5.69
N ALA A 11 -13.42 -16.97 -5.08
CA ALA A 11 -14.16 -16.22 -4.11
C ALA A 11 -13.13 -15.99 -3.00
N VAL A 12 -12.45 -14.86 -3.07
CA VAL A 12 -11.86 -14.27 -1.88
C VAL A 12 -13.08 -14.04 -1.00
N GLU A 13 -13.35 -14.96 -0.08
CA GLU A 13 -14.23 -14.65 1.03
C GLU A 13 -13.60 -13.41 1.66
N PRO A 14 -14.37 -12.35 1.96
CA PRO A 14 -13.84 -11.27 2.77
C PRO A 14 -13.53 -11.90 4.13
N SER A 15 -12.30 -12.38 4.31
CA SER A 15 -11.75 -12.68 5.62
C SER A 15 -12.02 -11.44 6.42
N ALA A 16 -12.92 -11.55 7.40
CA ALA A 16 -13.18 -10.49 8.34
C ALA A 16 -11.81 -10.08 8.89
N VAL A 17 -11.33 -8.93 8.44
CA VAL A 17 -10.04 -8.39 8.86
C VAL A 17 -10.21 -8.18 10.36
N GLU A 18 -9.61 -9.04 11.18
CA GLU A 18 -9.58 -8.80 12.61
C GLU A 18 -8.98 -7.41 12.81
N PRO A 19 -9.62 -6.54 13.61
CA PRO A 19 -9.09 -5.21 13.84
C PRO A 19 -7.66 -5.35 14.36
N HIS A 20 -6.72 -4.82 13.58
CA HIS A 20 -5.31 -4.86 13.93
C HIS A 20 -5.06 -3.83 15.03
N ASP A 21 -5.10 -4.30 16.28
CA ASP A 21 -4.91 -3.48 17.50
C ASP A 21 -3.42 -3.15 17.76
N ALA A 22 -2.55 -3.30 16.77
CA ALA A 22 -1.16 -2.89 16.93
C ALA A 22 -1.09 -1.36 16.93
N PRO A 23 -0.26 -0.77 17.82
CA PRO A 23 -0.03 0.66 17.80
C PRO A 23 0.53 1.08 16.45
N TRP A 24 0.02 2.20 15.94
CA TRP A 24 0.59 2.83 14.76
C TRP A 24 2.03 3.28 15.09
N PRO A 25 3.00 3.08 14.20
CA PRO A 25 4.36 3.52 14.45
C PRO A 25 4.43 5.06 14.50
N ASP A 26 4.92 5.61 15.61
CA ASP A 26 5.14 7.06 15.77
C ASP A 26 6.41 7.54 15.04
N ASP A 27 7.37 6.65 14.76
CA ASP A 27 8.66 7.00 14.18
C ASP A 27 8.76 6.59 12.70
N THR A 28 8.96 7.58 11.82
CA THR A 28 9.42 7.34 10.45
C THR A 28 10.95 7.29 10.43
N VAL A 29 11.51 6.13 10.09
CA VAL A 29 12.96 5.96 9.94
C VAL A 29 13.41 6.61 8.62
N SER A 30 14.41 7.50 8.66
CA SER A 30 15.01 8.02 7.44
C SER A 30 15.74 6.92 6.68
N THR A 31 15.43 6.80 5.41
CA THR A 31 15.94 5.79 4.48
C THR A 31 17.17 6.26 3.73
N GLY A 32 17.44 7.57 3.74
CA GLY A 32 18.49 8.21 2.95
C GLY A 32 18.09 8.56 1.53
N ASP A 33 16.89 8.16 1.09
CA ASP A 33 16.27 8.56 -0.17
C ASP A 33 15.17 9.60 0.11
N ALA A 34 15.31 10.79 -0.49
CA ALA A 34 14.39 11.89 -0.25
C ALA A 34 12.96 11.61 -0.73
N ALA A 35 12.79 10.86 -1.84
CA ALA A 35 11.47 10.52 -2.36
C ALA A 35 10.75 9.50 -1.46
N VAL A 36 11.50 8.54 -0.92
CA VAL A 36 10.98 7.58 0.05
C VAL A 36 10.68 8.27 1.39
N ASP A 37 11.55 9.14 1.88
CA ASP A 37 11.36 9.85 3.16
C ASP A 37 10.11 10.76 3.12
N LEU A 38 9.88 11.49 2.02
CA LEU A 38 8.66 12.27 1.81
C LEU A 38 7.39 11.40 1.77
N THR A 39 7.50 10.21 1.19
CA THR A 39 6.40 9.25 1.15
C THR A 39 6.07 8.72 2.54
N LEU A 40 7.09 8.42 3.34
CA LEU A 40 6.93 7.95 4.72
C LEU A 40 6.29 9.02 5.60
N GLU A 41 6.70 10.28 5.46
CA GLU A 41 6.06 11.41 6.15
C GLU A 41 4.56 11.48 5.83
N ARG A 42 4.20 11.39 4.54
CA ARG A 42 2.78 11.38 4.12
C ARG A 42 1.99 10.21 4.69
N LEU A 43 2.61 9.03 4.77
CA LEU A 43 1.96 7.83 5.31
C LEU A 43 1.82 7.86 6.83
N ALA A 44 2.67 8.60 7.56
CA ALA A 44 2.57 8.73 9.01
C ALA A 44 1.18 9.26 9.44
N ASP A 45 0.61 10.19 8.66
CA ASP A 45 -0.68 10.82 8.94
C ASP A 45 -1.91 10.06 8.41
N ILE A 46 -1.72 8.93 7.71
CA ILE A 46 -2.84 8.24 7.02
C ILE A 46 -3.93 7.73 7.97
N HIS A 47 -3.54 7.40 9.22
CA HIS A 47 -4.47 6.95 10.26
C HIS A 47 -5.47 8.05 10.67
N SER A 48 -5.12 9.32 10.44
CA SER A 48 -5.99 10.48 10.69
C SER A 48 -6.91 10.79 9.51
N VAL A 49 -6.74 10.12 8.36
CA VAL A 49 -7.55 10.30 7.15
C VAL A 49 -8.69 9.27 7.11
N ALA A 50 -9.83 9.66 6.54
CA ALA A 50 -10.94 8.73 6.32
C ALA A 50 -10.53 7.57 5.39
N VAL A 51 -10.94 6.35 5.75
CA VAL A 51 -10.63 5.13 4.98
C VAL A 51 -11.08 5.22 3.52
N ALA A 52 -12.17 5.95 3.24
CA ALA A 52 -12.65 6.17 1.88
C ALA A 52 -11.65 6.91 0.98
N GLU A 53 -10.75 7.70 1.56
CA GLU A 53 -9.73 8.49 0.86
C GLU A 53 -8.38 7.76 0.75
N HIS A 54 -8.19 6.65 1.49
CA HIS A 54 -6.93 5.90 1.50
C HIS A 54 -6.55 5.38 0.12
N SER A 55 -7.51 4.94 -0.70
CA SER A 55 -7.25 4.41 -2.04
C SER A 55 -6.59 5.45 -2.95
N VAL A 56 -7.04 6.70 -2.88
CA VAL A 56 -6.47 7.82 -3.64
C VAL A 56 -5.06 8.10 -3.15
N ILE A 57 -4.85 8.18 -1.84
CA ILE A 57 -3.53 8.43 -1.25
C ILE A 57 -2.52 7.35 -1.66
N TYR A 58 -2.89 6.07 -1.57
CA TYR A 58 -2.01 4.98 -1.96
C TYR A 58 -1.70 4.99 -3.46
N SER A 59 -2.67 5.35 -4.32
CA SER A 59 -2.41 5.47 -5.76
C SER A 59 -1.41 6.59 -6.08
N GLU A 60 -1.56 7.75 -5.44
CA GLU A 60 -0.63 8.87 -5.64
C GLU A 60 0.77 8.57 -5.11
N VAL A 61 0.88 7.88 -3.96
CA VAL A 61 2.16 7.41 -3.42
C VAL A 61 2.83 6.45 -4.40
N HIS A 62 2.09 5.47 -4.91
CA HIS A 62 2.61 4.51 -5.87
C HIS A 62 3.12 5.20 -7.14
N ASP A 63 2.33 6.12 -7.71
CA ASP A 63 2.70 6.83 -8.93
C ASP A 63 3.90 7.75 -8.72
N SER A 64 3.99 8.43 -7.56
CA SER A 64 5.14 9.28 -7.21
C SER A 64 6.43 8.48 -7.08
N LEU A 65 6.39 7.34 -6.39
CA LEU A 65 7.55 6.46 -6.24
C LEU A 65 7.98 5.85 -7.59
N LEU A 66 7.01 5.44 -8.40
CA LEU A 66 7.29 4.93 -9.74
C LEU A 66 7.93 6.00 -10.63
N ALA A 67 7.44 7.25 -10.57
CA ALA A 67 8.03 8.36 -11.30
C ALA A 67 9.47 8.66 -10.85
N ALA A 68 9.74 8.60 -9.53
CA ALA A 68 11.09 8.77 -8.99
C ALA A 68 12.05 7.67 -9.47
N LEU A 69 11.61 6.42 -9.47
CA LEU A 69 12.40 5.29 -9.97
C LEU A 69 12.78 5.47 -11.44
N ASN A 70 11.80 5.81 -12.29
CA ASN A 70 12.05 6.03 -13.71
C ASN A 70 12.96 7.25 -13.98
N ALA A 71 13.01 8.21 -13.06
CA ALA A 71 13.88 9.38 -13.17
C ALA A 71 15.35 9.06 -12.86
N ASP A 72 15.60 8.08 -11.98
CA ASP A 72 16.94 7.63 -11.60
C ASP A 72 17.58 6.74 -12.69
N GLU A 73 16.76 6.06 -13.49
CA GLU A 73 17.19 5.21 -14.62
C GLU A 73 17.69 5.98 -15.86
N ARG A 74 17.88 7.30 -15.80
CA ARG A 74 18.20 8.17 -16.94
C ARG A 74 19.54 8.88 -16.84
#